data_AF-A0A7J9CCR5-F1
#
_entry.id   AF-A0A7J9CCR5-F1
#
_cell.length_a   1.000
_cell.length_b   1.000
_cell.length_c   1.000
_cell.angle_alpha   90.00
_cell.angle_beta   90.00
_cell.angle_gamma   90.00
#
_symmetry.space_group_name_H-M   'P 1'
#
loop_
_entity.id
_entity.type
_entity.pdbx_description
1 polymer ?
#
loop_
_entity_poly.entity_id
_entity_poly.type
_entity_poly.pdbx_seq_one_letter_code
_entity_poly.pdbx_strand_id
1 'polypeptide(L)'
;MASFQMLKRVQKSTTGKLWNSSSQTLTLTDKKVWQGSHYTEFPETIQDGDNGEFTHDADEGEFSGSIVGLVYRRRDGTRWVIAWSNPLLGESKVFTDIQQQPIHWGQIKTNLDKRGKQKFKVSK
;
A
#
# COMPACT_ATOMS: atom_id res chain seq x y z
N MET A 1 -13.04 -11.79 -33.44
CA MET A 1 -11.86 -12.22 -32.66
C MET A 1 -10.87 -11.06 -32.53
N ALA A 2 -11.23 -10.06 -31.75
CA ALA A 2 -10.37 -8.92 -31.45
C ALA A 2 -10.48 -8.70 -29.94
N SER A 3 -9.55 -9.23 -29.13
CA SER A 3 -9.49 -8.86 -27.70
C SER A 3 -8.21 -9.29 -26.98
N PHE A 4 -7.53 -10.36 -27.38
CA PHE A 4 -6.36 -10.84 -26.62
C PHE A 4 -5.04 -10.13 -26.95
N GLN A 5 -4.88 -9.60 -28.17
CA GLN A 5 -3.63 -8.95 -28.60
C GLN A 5 -3.54 -7.45 -28.23
N MET A 6 -4.63 -6.80 -27.79
CA MET A 6 -4.59 -5.41 -27.32
C MET A 6 -4.24 -5.26 -25.83
N LEU A 7 -4.13 -6.35 -25.07
CA LEU A 7 -3.44 -6.33 -23.79
C LEU A 7 -1.93 -6.45 -24.04
N LYS A 8 -1.31 -5.42 -24.64
CA LYS A 8 0.05 -5.11 -24.21
C LYS A 8 -0.06 -4.93 -22.70
N ARG A 9 0.52 -5.86 -21.93
CA ARG A 9 0.45 -5.91 -20.46
C ARG A 9 1.14 -4.66 -19.93
N VAL A 10 0.41 -3.54 -19.86
CA VAL A 10 0.93 -2.28 -19.35
C VAL A 10 1.27 -2.50 -17.89
N GLN A 11 2.53 -2.31 -17.54
CA GLN A 11 2.99 -2.35 -16.16
C GLN A 11 2.15 -1.39 -15.32
N LYS A 12 1.56 -1.89 -14.23
CA LYS A 12 0.85 -1.05 -13.27
C LYS A 12 1.81 -0.58 -12.20
N SER A 13 2.07 0.72 -12.17
CA SER A 13 2.86 1.36 -11.12
C SER A 13 1.96 2.02 -10.08
N THR A 14 2.36 1.98 -8.82
CA THR A 14 1.77 2.77 -7.73
C THR A 14 2.84 3.66 -7.13
N THR A 15 2.66 4.97 -7.23
CA THR A 15 3.50 5.96 -6.53
C THR A 15 2.75 6.47 -5.31
N GLY A 16 3.42 6.54 -4.17
CA GLY A 16 2.83 6.95 -2.90
C GLY A 16 3.71 7.93 -2.15
N LYS A 17 3.05 8.80 -1.38
CA LYS A 17 3.67 9.73 -0.44
C LYS A 17 3.01 9.56 0.92
N LEU A 18 3.81 9.23 1.92
CA LEU A 18 3.40 8.97 3.29
C LEU A 18 3.85 10.13 4.17
N TRP A 19 2.91 10.90 4.70
CA TRP A 19 3.20 12.03 5.57
C TRP A 19 3.04 11.63 7.05
N ASN A 20 4.02 11.97 7.88
CA ASN A 20 3.95 11.72 9.32
C ASN A 20 3.69 13.01 10.10
N SER A 21 2.56 13.08 10.80
CA SER A 21 2.25 14.14 11.76
C SER A 21 1.89 13.57 13.14
N SER A 22 2.59 12.51 13.56
CA SER A 22 2.25 11.75 14.78
C SER A 22 3.06 12.17 16.02
N SER A 23 3.84 13.25 15.94
CA SER A 23 4.76 13.74 16.98
C SER A 23 5.87 12.75 17.38
N GLN A 24 6.04 11.68 16.60
CA GLN A 24 7.05 10.65 16.79
C GLN A 24 7.51 10.13 15.44
N THR A 25 8.76 9.66 15.37
CA THR A 25 9.27 8.93 14.19
C THR A 25 8.47 7.64 13.99
N LEU A 26 8.12 7.39 12.74
CA LEU A 26 7.56 6.12 12.27
C LEU A 26 8.68 5.26 11.71
N THR A 27 8.73 3.99 12.08
CA THR A 27 9.69 3.01 11.55
C THR A 27 8.96 1.88 10.84
N LEU A 28 9.35 1.55 9.61
CA LEU A 28 8.84 0.38 8.89
C LEU A 28 9.28 -0.88 9.64
N THR A 29 8.31 -1.69 10.08
CA THR A 29 8.57 -2.88 10.91
C THR A 29 8.12 -4.17 10.27
N ASP A 30 7.19 -4.11 9.31
CA ASP A 30 6.74 -5.28 8.56
C ASP A 30 6.23 -4.86 7.17
N LYS A 31 6.31 -5.79 6.22
CA LYS A 31 5.76 -5.62 4.88
C LYS A 31 5.22 -6.95 4.35
N LYS A 32 4.13 -6.88 3.62
CA LYS A 32 3.58 -8.02 2.87
C LYS A 32 3.34 -7.62 1.43
N VAL A 33 4.13 -8.22 0.54
CA VAL A 33 3.93 -8.12 -0.90
C VAL A 33 3.00 -9.25 -1.33
N TRP A 34 1.88 -8.90 -1.96
CA TRP A 34 0.92 -9.88 -2.50
C TRP A 34 1.07 -10.04 -4.02
N GLN A 35 1.37 -8.96 -4.75
CA GLN A 35 1.68 -8.97 -6.18
C GLN A 35 2.62 -7.81 -6.52
N GLY A 36 3.44 -8.02 -7.56
CA GLY A 36 4.52 -7.11 -7.94
C GLY A 36 5.78 -7.39 -7.14
N SER A 37 6.93 -7.21 -7.77
CA SER A 37 8.25 -7.49 -7.15
C SER A 37 9.22 -6.32 -7.28
N HIS A 38 8.96 -5.37 -8.18
CA HIS A 38 9.82 -4.23 -8.44
C HIS A 38 9.35 -3.03 -7.63
N TYR A 39 10.22 -2.46 -6.80
CA TYR A 39 9.93 -1.25 -6.05
C TYR A 39 11.20 -0.47 -5.74
N THR A 40 11.08 0.86 -5.65
CA THR A 40 12.04 1.65 -4.91
C THR A 40 11.91 1.31 -3.44
N GLU A 41 13.01 1.23 -2.69
CA GLU A 41 12.97 0.89 -1.27
C GLU A 41 11.91 1.73 -0.53
N PHE A 42 11.07 1.04 0.24
CA PHE A 42 10.08 1.72 1.06
C PHE A 42 10.79 2.52 2.16
N PRO A 43 10.36 3.75 2.48
CA PRO A 43 10.98 4.57 3.51
C PRO A 43 11.08 3.80 4.83
N GLU A 44 12.29 3.50 5.30
CA GLU A 44 12.45 2.74 6.54
C GLU A 44 12.06 3.56 7.77
N THR A 45 12.25 4.88 7.70
CA THR A 45 11.86 5.81 8.76
C THR A 45 11.23 7.06 8.17
N ILE A 46 10.22 7.61 8.84
CA ILE A 46 9.61 8.90 8.50
C ILE A 46 9.56 9.74 9.77
N GLN A 47 10.30 10.85 9.80
CA GLN A 47 10.33 11.76 10.94
C GLN A 47 9.00 12.51 11.08
N ASP A 48 8.70 13.02 12.27
CA ASP A 48 7.53 13.88 12.46
C ASP A 48 7.68 15.18 11.65
N GLY A 49 6.61 15.57 10.96
CA GLY A 49 6.61 16.71 10.04
C GLY A 49 7.25 16.45 8.68
N ASP A 50 7.68 15.22 8.39
CA ASP A 50 8.32 14.83 7.14
C ASP A 50 7.50 13.78 6.36
N ASN A 51 7.95 13.46 5.14
CA ASN A 51 7.33 12.46 4.28
C ASN A 51 8.30 11.42 3.72
N GLY A 52 7.81 10.20 3.59
CA GLY A 52 8.44 9.17 2.77
C GLY A 52 7.75 9.04 1.41
N GLU A 53 8.51 8.83 0.35
CA GLU A 53 7.98 8.58 -1.01
C GLU A 53 8.39 7.20 -1.49
N PHE A 54 7.56 6.56 -2.31
CA PHE A 54 7.85 5.25 -2.88
C PHE A 54 7.15 5.04 -4.22
N THR A 55 7.71 4.13 -5.01
CA THR A 55 7.10 3.53 -6.19
C THR A 55 7.12 2.00 -6.06
N HIS A 56 6.02 1.34 -6.39
CA HIS A 56 5.91 -0.11 -6.44
C HIS A 56 5.17 -0.55 -7.70
N ASP A 57 5.78 -1.46 -8.45
CA ASP A 57 5.36 -1.86 -9.78
C ASP A 57 4.85 -3.29 -9.81
N ALA A 58 3.91 -3.54 -10.72
CA ALA A 58 3.54 -4.89 -11.14
C ALA A 58 4.71 -5.57 -11.85
N ASP A 59 4.71 -6.90 -11.83
CA ASP A 59 5.69 -7.73 -12.53
C ASP A 59 5.52 -7.60 -14.04
N GLU A 60 6.62 -7.31 -14.72
CA GLU A 60 6.63 -7.21 -16.18
C GLU A 60 6.23 -8.53 -16.82
N GLY A 61 5.43 -8.46 -17.90
CA GLY A 61 5.09 -9.64 -18.67
C GLY A 61 4.17 -10.63 -17.96
N GLU A 62 3.68 -10.34 -16.75
CA GLU A 62 2.72 -11.18 -16.00
C GLU A 62 1.33 -10.53 -15.90
N PHE A 63 0.33 -11.33 -15.52
CA PHE A 63 -1.01 -10.83 -15.21
C PHE A 63 -1.07 -10.38 -13.73
N SER A 64 -0.22 -9.42 -13.38
CA SER A 64 0.02 -8.98 -12.00
C SER A 64 -0.35 -7.51 -11.80
N GLY A 65 -0.59 -7.12 -10.55
CA GLY A 65 -0.76 -5.74 -10.13
C GLY A 65 0.30 -5.30 -9.13
N SER A 66 0.21 -4.04 -8.71
CA SER A 66 0.98 -3.51 -7.59
C SER A 66 0.13 -3.63 -6.33
N ILE A 67 0.39 -4.66 -5.50
CA ILE A 67 -0.45 -4.98 -4.33
C ILE A 67 0.44 -5.29 -3.12
N VAL A 68 0.50 -4.38 -2.15
CA VAL A 68 1.39 -4.46 -0.99
C VAL A 68 0.73 -3.88 0.25
N GLY A 69 1.16 -4.35 1.41
CA GLY A 69 0.90 -3.75 2.71
C GLY A 69 2.19 -3.43 3.45
N LEU A 70 2.21 -2.30 4.15
CA LEU A 70 3.30 -1.78 4.96
C LEU A 70 2.79 -1.54 6.38
N VAL A 71 3.69 -1.73 7.36
CA VAL A 71 3.41 -1.46 8.77
C VAL A 71 4.49 -0.57 9.34
N TYR A 72 4.11 0.67 9.65
CA TYR A 72 4.96 1.59 10.39
C TYR A 72 4.61 1.53 11.87
N ARG A 73 5.61 1.52 12.74
CA ARG A 73 5.43 1.47 14.19
C ARG A 73 6.01 2.72 14.85
N ARG A 74 5.26 3.27 15.80
CA ARG A 74 5.70 4.32 16.74
C ARG A 74 6.40 3.69 17.94
N ARG A 75 7.14 4.49 18.71
CA ARG A 75 7.85 4.00 19.90
C ARG A 75 6.90 3.44 20.97
N ASP A 76 5.69 3.99 21.07
CA ASP A 76 4.66 3.55 22.01
C ASP A 76 3.99 2.21 21.62
N GLY A 77 4.39 1.60 20.50
CA GLY A 77 3.85 0.32 20.02
C GLY A 77 2.67 0.46 19.05
N THR A 78 2.14 1.67 18.86
CA THR A 78 1.09 1.95 17.88
C THR A 78 1.59 1.64 16.47
N ARG A 79 0.79 0.92 15.68
CA ARG A 79 1.10 0.55 14.30
C ARG A 79 0.16 1.26 13.34
N TRP A 80 0.72 1.87 12.30
CA TRP A 80 0.01 2.38 11.15
C TRP A 80 0.15 1.38 10.00
N VAL A 81 -0.98 0.78 9.63
CA VAL A 81 -1.09 -0.15 8.51
C VAL A 81 -1.51 0.63 7.28
N ILE A 82 -0.78 0.47 6.19
CA ILE A 82 -1.12 1.00 4.87
C ILE A 82 -1.13 -0.17 3.90
N ALA A 83 -2.16 -0.32 3.10
CA ALA A 83 -2.19 -1.33 2.06
C ALA A 83 -2.86 -0.78 0.80
N TRP A 84 -2.39 -1.21 -0.36
CA TRP A 84 -2.99 -0.85 -1.64
C TRP A 84 -3.12 -2.07 -2.54
N SER A 85 -4.06 -1.96 -3.47
CA SER A 85 -4.25 -2.89 -4.57
C SER A 85 -4.44 -2.09 -5.84
N ASN A 86 -3.49 -2.18 -6.76
CA ASN A 86 -3.59 -1.61 -8.10
C ASN A 86 -3.50 -2.78 -9.11
N PRO A 87 -4.59 -3.54 -9.30
CA PRO A 87 -4.59 -4.73 -10.13
C PRO A 87 -4.50 -4.39 -11.61
N LEU A 88 -4.07 -5.35 -12.44
CA LEU A 88 -4.09 -5.20 -13.90
C LEU A 88 -5.50 -4.94 -14.43
N LEU A 89 -6.48 -5.67 -13.90
CA LEU A 89 -7.90 -5.50 -14.19
C LEU A 89 -8.67 -5.10 -12.92
N GLY A 90 -9.58 -4.14 -13.07
CA GLY A 90 -10.42 -3.64 -11.99
C GLY A 90 -9.96 -2.29 -11.45
N GLU A 91 -10.63 -1.84 -10.38
CA GLU A 91 -10.33 -0.56 -9.75
C GLU A 91 -9.19 -0.66 -8.74
N SER A 92 -8.38 0.40 -8.67
CA SER A 92 -7.38 0.56 -7.62
C SER A 92 -8.05 0.83 -6.27
N LYS A 93 -7.45 0.32 -5.19
CA LYS A 93 -7.96 0.36 -3.82
C LYS A 93 -6.84 0.72 -2.85
N VAL A 94 -7.19 1.41 -1.78
CA VAL A 94 -6.30 1.70 -0.64
C VAL A 94 -7.05 1.40 0.64
N PHE A 95 -6.34 0.87 1.63
CA PHE A 95 -6.78 0.61 2.99
C PHE A 95 -5.74 1.16 3.96
N THR A 96 -6.20 1.80 5.03
CA THR A 96 -5.34 2.25 6.11
C THR A 96 -6.02 2.03 7.45
N ASP A 97 -5.25 1.76 8.49
CA ASP A 97 -5.75 1.54 9.84
C ASP A 97 -4.67 1.82 10.90
N ILE A 98 -5.10 2.10 12.13
CA ILE A 98 -4.22 2.28 13.28
C ILE A 98 -4.51 1.16 14.29
N GLN A 99 -3.49 0.37 14.63
CA GLN A 99 -3.65 -0.84 15.43
C GLN A 99 -2.67 -0.89 16.60
N GLN A 100 -3.14 -1.35 17.75
CA GLN A 100 -2.30 -1.66 18.92
C GLN A 100 -1.95 -3.16 18.99
N GLN A 101 -2.76 -4.01 18.36
CA GLN A 101 -2.60 -5.46 18.34
C GLN A 101 -1.62 -5.92 17.26
N PRO A 102 -1.15 -7.18 17.31
CA PRO A 102 -0.35 -7.78 16.24
C PRO A 102 -1.05 -7.72 14.88
N ILE A 103 -0.23 -7.70 13.82
CA ILE A 103 -0.71 -7.55 12.45
C ILE A 103 -1.19 -8.88 11.89
N HIS A 104 -2.43 -8.91 11.40
CA HIS A 104 -3.03 -10.08 10.76
C HIS A 104 -3.22 -9.82 9.26
N TRP A 105 -2.23 -10.19 8.45
CA TRP A 105 -2.20 -9.91 7.01
C TRP A 105 -3.40 -10.45 6.23
N GLY A 106 -3.97 -11.60 6.62
CA GLY A 106 -5.18 -12.13 5.97
C GLY A 106 -6.41 -11.23 6.17
N GLN A 107 -6.56 -10.63 7.36
CA GLN A 107 -7.64 -9.69 7.64
C GLN A 107 -7.43 -8.36 6.92
N ILE A 108 -6.18 -7.85 6.88
CA ILE A 108 -5.83 -6.65 6.12
C ILE A 108 -6.16 -6.85 4.63
N LYS A 109 -5.76 -7.98 4.05
CA LYS A 109 -6.06 -8.30 2.65
C LYS A 109 -7.57 -8.37 2.39
N THR A 110 -8.31 -9.03 3.28
CA THR A 110 -9.78 -9.10 3.21
C THR A 110 -10.41 -7.71 3.25
N ASN A 111 -9.92 -6.82 4.12
CA ASN A 111 -10.41 -5.45 4.23
C ASN A 111 -10.08 -4.61 2.99
N LEU A 112 -8.86 -4.72 2.47
CA LEU A 112 -8.43 -4.07 1.23
C LEU A 112 -9.31 -4.48 0.05
N ASP A 113 -9.59 -5.77 -0.09
CA ASP A 113 -10.41 -6.29 -1.19
C ASP A 113 -11.87 -5.85 -1.08
N LYS A 114 -12.43 -5.80 0.14
CA LYS A 114 -13.82 -5.41 0.39
C LYS A 114 -14.07 -3.90 0.34
N ARG A 115 -13.15 -3.06 0.85
CA ARG A 115 -13.44 -1.66 1.22
C ARG A 115 -12.75 -0.59 0.38
N GLY A 116 -12.02 -0.95 -0.67
CA GLY A 116 -11.38 0.03 -1.55
C GLY A 116 -12.37 1.09 -2.03
N LYS A 117 -12.15 2.34 -1.57
CA LYS A 117 -13.08 3.48 -1.49
C LYS A 117 -13.87 3.57 -0.16
N GLN A 118 -13.19 3.86 0.95
CA GLN A 118 -13.81 4.72 1.95
C GLN A 118 -13.48 6.17 1.61
N LYS A 119 -14.50 6.91 1.14
CA LYS A 119 -14.47 8.37 1.14
C LYS A 119 -14.26 8.81 2.60
N PHE A 120 -13.06 9.22 2.97
CA PHE A 120 -12.88 9.93 4.23
C PHE A 120 -13.60 11.27 4.10
N LYS A 121 -14.74 11.41 4.79
CA LYS A 121 -15.29 12.75 5.06
C LYS A 121 -14.32 13.40 6.03
N VAL A 122 -13.50 14.32 5.54
CA VAL A 122 -12.84 15.29 6.39
C VAL A 122 -13.93 16.26 6.83
N SER A 123 -14.41 16.12 8.07
CA SER A 123 -15.16 17.19 8.71
C SER A 123 -14.21 18.36 8.95
N LYS A 124 -14.53 19.51 8.35
CA LYS A 124 -13.91 20.80 8.67
C LYS A 124 -14.28 21.24 10.08
#